data_AF-A0A3B8IZX5-F1
#
_entry.id   AF-A0A3B8IZX5-F1
#
_cell.length_a   1.000
_cell.length_b   1.000
_cell.length_c   1.000
_cell.angle_alpha   90.00
_cell.angle_beta   90.00
_cell.angle_gamma   90.00
#
_symmetry.space_group_name_H-M   'P 1'
#
loop_
_entity.id
_entity.type
_entity.pdbx_description
1 polymer ?
#
loop_
_entity_poly.entity_id
_entity_poly.type
_entity_poly.pdbx_seq_one_letter_code
_entity_poly.pdbx_strand_id
1 'polypeptide(L)'
;VDLAHDQNCRLILSGDPKQHAAVVRGDAMRVLNSVGRIPYQNVNVIYRQRSAQYKAAVKDISDGKVGEGFKQLDQMGAIVECDPSDSVQRLTQDYHAAIKDGKTALVVSPTNQQAQDVTKAIRQSLKETKHLGQREKAMTQLRPLHWTDPEKADPRRYAPGLVIQTTQNLPT
;
A
#
# COMPACT_ATOMS: atom_id res chain seq x y z
N VAL A 1 -23.00 -12.79 6.17
CA VAL A 1 -24.12 -12.96 5.22
C VAL A 1 -25.40 -13.15 6.02
N ASP A 2 -25.34 -13.95 7.08
CA ASP A 2 -26.42 -14.21 8.05
C ASP A 2 -27.10 -12.93 8.55
N LEU A 3 -26.35 -11.93 9.01
CA LEU A 3 -26.94 -10.64 9.42
C LEU A 3 -27.78 -9.96 8.31
N ALA A 4 -27.33 -10.01 7.06
CA ALA A 4 -28.07 -9.42 5.96
C ALA A 4 -29.34 -10.23 5.64
N HIS A 5 -29.29 -11.55 5.82
CA HIS A 5 -30.45 -12.42 5.67
C HIS A 5 -31.48 -12.17 6.79
N ASP A 6 -31.04 -12.14 8.04
CA ASP A 6 -31.90 -11.96 9.22
C ASP A 6 -32.60 -10.61 9.24
N GLN A 7 -31.95 -9.59 8.68
CA GLN A 7 -32.48 -8.23 8.57
C GLN A 7 -33.16 -7.96 7.22
N ASN A 8 -33.36 -8.98 6.38
CA ASN A 8 -33.92 -8.86 5.02
C ASN A 8 -33.30 -7.72 4.20
N CYS A 9 -31.97 -7.60 4.26
CA CYS A 9 -31.18 -6.55 3.63
C CYS A 9 -30.59 -7.01 2.30
N ARG A 10 -30.44 -6.06 1.37
CA ARG A 10 -29.67 -6.28 0.13
C ARG A 10 -28.17 -6.17 0.40
N LEU A 11 -27.42 -7.22 0.06
CA LEU A 11 -25.96 -7.23 0.14
C LEU A 11 -25.33 -6.82 -1.20
N ILE A 12 -24.44 -5.82 -1.16
CA ILE A 12 -23.61 -5.43 -2.30
C ILE A 12 -22.15 -5.62 -1.88
N LEU A 13 -21.42 -6.44 -2.63
CA LEU A 13 -19.99 -6.69 -2.41
C LEU A 13 -19.18 -5.93 -3.46
N SER A 14 -18.13 -5.25 -3.02
CA SER A 14 -17.20 -4.53 -3.89
C SER A 14 -15.78 -4.85 -3.47
N GLY A 15 -14.92 -5.12 -4.46
CA GLY A 15 -13.53 -5.47 -4.25
C GLY A 15 -12.84 -5.76 -5.58
N ASP A 16 -11.52 -5.89 -5.53
CA ASP A 16 -10.69 -6.19 -6.69
C ASP A 16 -9.97 -7.52 -6.45
N PRO A 17 -10.29 -8.59 -7.18
CA PRO A 17 -9.66 -9.89 -7.00
C PRO A 17 -8.18 -9.91 -7.42
N LYS A 18 -7.69 -8.88 -8.11
CA LYS A 18 -6.28 -8.72 -8.48
C LYS A 18 -5.47 -7.96 -7.42
N GLN A 19 -6.11 -7.45 -6.37
CA GLN A 19 -5.39 -6.85 -5.23
C GLN A 19 -4.83 -7.92 -4.31
N HIS A 20 -3.93 -7.50 -3.42
CA HIS A 20 -3.25 -8.39 -2.49
C HIS A 20 -4.28 -9.17 -1.67
N ALA A 21 -4.19 -10.50 -1.70
CA ALA A 21 -5.04 -11.36 -0.89
C ALA A 21 -4.80 -11.05 0.60
N ALA A 22 -5.86 -11.17 1.41
CA ALA A 22 -5.72 -11.02 2.84
C ALA A 22 -4.73 -12.06 3.37
N VAL A 23 -3.77 -11.62 4.19
CA VAL A 23 -2.69 -12.47 4.73
C VAL A 23 -3.25 -13.71 5.47
N VAL A 24 -4.45 -13.59 6.07
CA VAL A 24 -5.04 -14.63 6.94
C VAL A 24 -6.38 -15.16 6.43
N ARG A 25 -7.13 -14.39 5.61
CA ARG A 25 -8.54 -14.67 5.31
C ARG A 25 -8.82 -14.91 3.83
N GLY A 26 -8.10 -15.85 3.24
CA GLY A 26 -8.45 -16.49 1.97
C GLY A 26 -8.76 -15.54 0.79
N ASP A 27 -9.36 -16.11 -0.26
CA ASP A 27 -9.65 -15.43 -1.51
C ASP A 27 -11.16 -15.39 -1.77
N ALA A 28 -11.88 -14.73 -0.88
CA ALA A 28 -13.35 -14.73 -0.88
C ALA A 28 -13.93 -14.20 -2.20
N MET A 29 -13.37 -13.13 -2.75
CA MET A 29 -13.87 -12.53 -4.00
C MET A 29 -13.65 -13.45 -5.21
N ARG A 30 -12.47 -14.09 -5.34
CA ARG A 30 -12.27 -15.06 -6.43
C ARG A 30 -13.21 -16.24 -6.27
N VAL A 31 -13.39 -16.79 -5.07
CA VAL A 31 -14.28 -17.94 -4.83
C VAL A 31 -15.74 -17.60 -5.16
N LEU A 32 -16.22 -16.42 -4.76
CA LEU A 32 -17.58 -15.96 -5.11
C LEU A 32 -17.77 -15.84 -6.63
N ASN A 33 -16.75 -15.36 -7.34
CA ASN A 33 -16.80 -15.22 -8.80
C ASN A 33 -16.66 -16.57 -9.53
N SER A 34 -15.69 -17.42 -9.14
CA SER A 34 -15.35 -18.64 -9.88
C SER A 34 -16.21 -19.85 -9.51
N VAL A 35 -16.61 -19.96 -8.23
CA VAL A 35 -17.39 -21.10 -7.71
C VAL A 35 -18.84 -20.69 -7.48
N GLY A 36 -19.05 -19.55 -6.82
CA GLY A 36 -20.39 -19.08 -6.43
C GLY A 36 -21.26 -18.59 -7.59
N ARG A 37 -20.67 -18.30 -8.75
CA ARG A 37 -21.36 -17.80 -9.98
C ARG A 37 -22.30 -16.63 -9.70
N ILE A 38 -21.98 -15.79 -8.72
CA ILE A 38 -22.79 -14.62 -8.39
C ILE A 38 -22.72 -13.64 -9.56
N PRO A 39 -23.84 -13.07 -10.04
CA PRO A 39 -23.81 -12.03 -11.05
C PRO A 39 -22.97 -10.85 -10.56
N TYR A 40 -21.93 -10.49 -11.30
CA TYR A 40 -21.06 -9.37 -10.99
C TYR A 40 -20.96 -8.42 -12.19
N GLN A 41 -20.61 -7.17 -11.92
CA GLN A 41 -20.30 -6.18 -12.94
C GLN A 41 -18.89 -5.66 -12.73
N ASN A 42 -18.10 -5.65 -13.80
CA ASN A 42 -16.74 -5.14 -13.77
C ASN A 42 -16.69 -3.69 -14.24
N VAL A 43 -15.98 -2.85 -13.47
CA VAL A 43 -15.64 -1.49 -13.90
C VAL A 43 -14.30 -1.57 -14.65
N ASN A 44 -14.37 -1.68 -15.97
CA ASN A 44 -13.18 -1.86 -16.82
C ASN A 44 -12.50 -0.54 -17.23
N VAL A 45 -13.06 0.61 -16.83
CA VAL A 45 -12.53 1.91 -17.22
C VAL A 45 -11.47 2.37 -16.21
N ILE A 46 -10.24 2.53 -16.70
CA ILE A 46 -9.14 3.11 -15.94
C ILE A 46 -9.31 4.63 -15.90
N TYR A 47 -9.65 5.17 -14.72
CA TYR A 47 -9.79 6.61 -14.46
C TYR A 47 -8.57 7.24 -13.77
N ARG A 48 -7.71 6.42 -13.13
CA ARG A 48 -6.61 6.91 -12.27
C ARG A 48 -5.46 7.50 -13.10
N GLN A 49 -5.09 6.86 -14.21
CA GLN A 49 -4.05 7.33 -15.12
C GLN A 49 -4.62 8.31 -16.15
N ARG A 50 -4.20 9.58 -16.06
CA ARG A 50 -4.64 10.65 -16.98
C ARG A 50 -3.85 10.70 -18.29
N SER A 51 -2.59 10.28 -18.27
CA SER A 51 -1.76 10.20 -19.48
C SER A 51 -2.12 8.96 -20.30
N ALA A 52 -2.32 9.15 -21.60
CA ALA A 52 -2.68 8.08 -22.54
C ALA A 52 -1.63 6.95 -22.57
N GLN A 53 -0.34 7.31 -22.51
CA GLN A 53 0.77 6.35 -22.56
C GLN A 53 0.80 5.46 -21.29
N TYR A 54 0.69 6.07 -20.11
CA TYR A 54 0.60 5.31 -18.85
C TYR A 54 -0.67 4.45 -18.79
N LYS A 55 -1.79 4.95 -19.33
CA LYS A 55 -3.05 4.20 -19.38
C LYS A 55 -2.93 2.95 -20.26
N ALA A 56 -2.25 3.03 -21.41
CA ALA A 56 -2.00 1.90 -22.30
C ALA A 56 -1.14 0.84 -21.61
N ALA A 57 0.02 1.24 -21.06
CA ALA A 57 0.92 0.31 -20.38
C ALA A 57 0.25 -0.40 -19.19
N VAL A 58 -0.50 0.33 -18.35
CA VAL A 58 -1.22 -0.26 -17.21
C VAL A 58 -2.36 -1.18 -17.68
N LYS A 59 -3.02 -0.86 -18.80
CA LYS A 59 -4.04 -1.73 -19.38
C LYS A 59 -3.43 -3.06 -19.82
N ASP A 60 -2.32 -3.06 -20.53
CA ASP A 60 -1.67 -4.29 -20.99
C ASP A 60 -1.21 -5.16 -19.81
N ILE A 61 -0.68 -4.56 -18.75
CA ILE A 61 -0.34 -5.28 -17.51
C ILE A 61 -1.60 -5.90 -16.88
N SER A 62 -2.69 -5.14 -16.79
CA SER A 62 -3.96 -5.64 -16.23
C SER A 62 -4.54 -6.80 -17.05
N ASP A 63 -4.38 -6.77 -18.38
CA ASP A 63 -4.84 -7.82 -19.30
C ASP A 63 -3.91 -9.05 -19.32
N GLY A 64 -2.83 -9.05 -18.53
CA GLY A 64 -1.87 -10.16 -18.44
C GLY A 64 -0.70 -10.08 -19.44
N LYS A 65 -0.65 -9.04 -20.27
CA LYS A 65 0.44 -8.80 -21.24
C LYS A 65 1.61 -8.06 -20.59
N VAL A 66 2.16 -8.66 -19.54
CA VAL A 66 3.17 -8.03 -18.68
C VAL A 66 4.38 -7.55 -19.48
N GLY A 67 4.92 -8.36 -20.39
CA GLY A 67 6.08 -7.99 -21.20
C GLY A 67 5.86 -6.76 -22.10
N GLU A 68 4.69 -6.65 -22.72
CA GLU A 68 4.33 -5.50 -23.57
C GLU A 68 4.16 -4.23 -22.73
N GLY A 69 3.54 -4.35 -21.56
CA GLY A 69 3.38 -3.23 -20.63
C GLY A 69 4.71 -2.74 -20.06
N PHE A 70 5.61 -3.64 -19.68
CA PHE A 70 6.96 -3.28 -19.22
C PHE A 70 7.77 -2.59 -20.31
N LYS A 71 7.73 -3.10 -21.55
CA LYS A 71 8.40 -2.47 -22.69
C LYS A 71 7.91 -1.05 -22.94
N GLN A 72 6.61 -0.80 -22.81
CA GLN A 72 6.06 0.55 -22.93
C GLN A 72 6.56 1.48 -21.82
N LEU A 73 6.58 1.02 -20.56
CA LEU A 73 7.10 1.82 -19.45
C LEU A 73 8.59 2.15 -19.64
N ASP A 74 9.38 1.19 -20.12
CA ASP A 74 10.79 1.37 -20.43
C ASP A 74 11.00 2.40 -21.56
N GLN A 75 10.27 2.28 -22.66
CA GLN A 75 10.32 3.23 -23.79
C GLN A 75 9.91 4.66 -23.40
N MET A 76 9.10 4.81 -22.36
CA MET A 76 8.72 6.11 -21.81
C MET A 76 9.77 6.70 -20.86
N GLY A 77 10.84 5.95 -20.55
CA GLY A 77 11.82 6.31 -19.52
C GLY A 77 11.27 6.24 -18.10
N ALA A 78 10.16 5.52 -17.88
CA ALA A 78 9.56 5.36 -16.56
C ALA A 78 10.28 4.31 -15.69
N ILE A 79 11.05 3.42 -16.34
CA ILE A 79 11.91 2.45 -15.67
C ILE A 79 13.33 2.98 -15.75
N VAL A 80 14.01 3.03 -14.62
CA VAL A 80 15.44 3.37 -14.62
C VAL A 80 16.20 2.40 -13.74
N GLU A 81 17.12 1.70 -14.38
CA GLU A 81 18.02 0.80 -13.68
C GLU A 81 19.05 1.60 -12.88
N CYS A 82 19.40 1.07 -11.71
CA CYS A 82 20.45 1.63 -10.86
C CYS A 82 21.09 0.49 -10.09
N ASP A 83 22.35 0.70 -9.70
CA ASP A 83 22.99 -0.20 -8.76
C ASP A 83 22.24 -0.16 -7.42
N PRO A 84 22.00 -1.32 -6.77
CA PRO A 84 21.43 -1.36 -5.43
C PRO A 84 22.12 -0.41 -4.43
N SER A 85 23.44 -0.21 -4.52
CA SER A 85 24.20 0.71 -3.65
C SER A 85 23.76 2.17 -3.78
N ASP A 86 23.32 2.56 -4.98
CA ASP A 86 23.06 3.96 -5.34
C ASP A 86 21.56 4.30 -5.31
N SER A 87 20.71 3.26 -5.25
CA SER A 87 19.26 3.37 -5.32
C SER A 87 18.67 4.37 -4.32
N VAL A 88 19.13 4.37 -3.07
CA VAL A 88 18.65 5.26 -1.99
C VAL A 88 19.02 6.72 -2.28
N GLN A 89 20.26 6.95 -2.72
CA GLN A 89 20.74 8.29 -3.03
C GLN A 89 19.98 8.88 -4.21
N ARG A 90 19.79 8.07 -5.26
CA ARG A 90 19.08 8.51 -6.45
C ARG A 90 17.61 8.82 -6.17
N LEU A 91 16.91 7.94 -5.45
CA LEU A 91 15.53 8.18 -5.00
C LEU A 91 15.42 9.48 -4.20
N THR A 92 16.41 9.76 -3.34
CA THR A 92 16.45 10.99 -2.55
C THR A 92 16.59 12.23 -3.43
N GLN A 93 17.44 12.18 -4.46
CA GLN A 93 17.63 13.27 -5.42
C GLN A 93 16.37 13.51 -6.25
N ASP A 94 15.75 12.45 -6.78
CA ASP A 94 14.52 12.54 -7.57
C ASP A 94 13.37 13.10 -6.74
N TYR A 95 13.24 12.65 -5.49
CA TYR A 95 12.26 13.18 -4.55
C TYR A 95 12.48 14.68 -4.31
N HIS A 96 13.73 15.08 -4.02
CA HIS A 96 14.07 16.48 -3.80
C HIS A 96 13.76 17.35 -5.02
N ALA A 97 14.10 16.88 -6.23
CA ALA A 97 13.80 17.58 -7.47
C ALA A 97 12.28 17.77 -7.67
N ALA A 98 11.48 16.74 -7.40
CA ALA A 98 10.03 16.83 -7.47
C ALA A 98 9.44 17.87 -6.50
N ILE A 99 9.94 17.92 -5.25
CA ILE A 99 9.52 18.91 -4.26
C ILE A 99 9.92 20.33 -4.68
N LYS A 100 11.14 20.51 -5.21
CA LYS A 100 11.62 21.80 -5.72
C LYS A 100 10.76 22.32 -6.88
N ASP A 101 10.26 21.42 -7.72
CA ASP A 101 9.32 21.73 -8.81
C ASP A 101 7.89 22.04 -8.32
N GLY A 102 7.63 22.00 -7.01
CA GLY A 102 6.30 22.20 -6.43
C GLY A 102 5.34 21.03 -6.66
N LYS A 103 5.86 19.83 -6.98
CA LYS A 103 5.06 18.62 -7.20
C LYS A 103 4.92 17.83 -5.89
N THR A 104 3.91 16.98 -5.83
CA THR A 104 3.78 15.95 -4.78
C THR A 104 4.46 14.66 -5.22
N ALA A 105 5.22 14.01 -4.35
CA ALA A 105 5.88 12.74 -4.62
C ALA A 105 5.55 11.69 -3.54
N LEU A 106 5.38 10.44 -3.96
CA LEU A 106 5.21 9.28 -3.09
C LEU A 106 6.28 8.25 -3.44
N VAL A 107 7.04 7.81 -2.44
CA VAL A 107 8.01 6.71 -2.60
C VAL A 107 7.40 5.45 -2.01
N VAL A 108 7.41 4.36 -2.78
CA VAL A 108 6.90 3.05 -2.38
C VAL A 108 8.06 2.07 -2.34
N SER A 109 8.21 1.34 -1.24
CA SER A 109 9.22 0.31 -1.07
C SER A 109 8.57 -1.03 -0.70
N PRO A 110 9.13 -2.16 -1.16
CA PRO A 110 8.55 -3.47 -0.87
C PRO A 110 8.76 -3.90 0.60
N THR A 111 9.76 -3.36 1.29
CA THR A 111 10.03 -3.69 2.70
C THR A 111 10.02 -2.46 3.61
N ASN A 112 9.64 -2.67 4.87
CA ASN A 112 9.65 -1.62 5.90
C ASN A 112 11.07 -1.10 6.18
N GLN A 113 12.08 -1.97 6.11
CA GLN A 113 13.47 -1.58 6.33
C GLN A 113 13.94 -0.59 5.25
N GLN A 114 13.74 -0.94 3.97
CA GLN A 114 14.07 -0.04 2.87
C GLN A 114 13.28 1.28 2.94
N ALA A 115 11.99 1.22 3.28
CA ALA A 115 11.19 2.43 3.45
C ALA A 115 11.77 3.36 4.53
N GLN A 116 12.24 2.80 5.65
CA GLN A 116 12.88 3.57 6.73
C GLN A 116 14.22 4.18 6.28
N ASP A 117 15.06 3.41 5.60
CA ASP A 117 16.36 3.87 5.12
C ASP A 117 16.22 5.03 4.12
N VAL A 118 15.30 4.88 3.15
CA VAL A 118 14.98 5.93 2.18
C VAL A 118 14.35 7.14 2.86
N THR A 119 13.42 6.94 3.79
CA THR A 119 12.81 8.05 4.55
C THR A 119 13.86 8.84 5.33
N LYS A 120 14.83 8.16 5.95
CA LYS A 120 15.92 8.81 6.68
C LYS A 120 16.80 9.64 5.73
N ALA A 121 17.18 9.10 4.58
CA ALA A 121 17.98 9.80 3.58
C ALA A 121 17.24 11.04 3.02
N ILE A 122 15.96 10.91 2.68
CA ILE A 122 15.11 12.02 2.21
C ILE A 122 15.02 13.12 3.28
N ARG A 123 14.73 12.75 4.53
CA ARG A 123 14.63 13.73 5.62
C ARG A 123 15.93 14.48 5.84
N GLN A 124 17.07 13.80 5.75
CA GLN A 124 18.39 14.42 5.88
C GLN A 124 18.63 15.43 4.76
N SER A 125 18.37 15.04 3.51
CA SER A 125 18.48 15.93 2.36
C SER A 125 17.59 17.16 2.49
N LEU A 126 16.32 17.00 2.90
CA LEU A 126 15.39 18.11 3.09
C LEU A 126 15.81 19.09 4.20
N LYS A 127 16.51 18.62 5.23
CA LYS A 127 17.10 19.51 6.25
C LYS A 127 18.26 20.32 5.68
N GLU A 128 19.17 19.66 4.96
CA GLU A 128 20.33 20.31 4.34
C GLU A 128 19.91 21.40 3.36
N THR A 129 18.83 21.16 2.61
CA THR A 129 18.26 22.12 1.66
C THR A 129 17.23 23.07 2.28
N LYS A 130 17.07 23.05 3.61
CA LYS A 130 16.20 23.94 4.41
C LYS A 130 14.70 23.84 4.10
N HIS A 131 14.26 22.76 3.44
CA HIS A 131 12.84 22.41 3.31
C HIS A 131 12.25 21.85 4.61
N LEU A 132 13.09 21.30 5.49
CA LEU A 132 12.74 20.92 6.86
C LEU A 132 13.61 21.68 7.87
N GLY A 133 13.04 21.96 9.04
CA GLY A 133 13.78 22.52 10.17
C GLY A 133 14.79 21.53 10.75
N GLN A 134 15.90 22.05 11.28
CA GLN A 134 16.97 21.24 11.90
C GLN A 134 16.55 20.61 13.23
N ARG A 135 15.57 21.22 13.90
CA ARG A 135 15.07 20.72 15.18
C ARG A 135 14.24 19.46 14.98
N GLU A 136 14.69 18.36 15.56
CA GLU A 136 13.90 17.16 15.70
C GLU A 136 13.33 17.04 17.12
N LYS A 137 12.16 16.41 17.22
CA LYS A 137 11.55 16.05 18.49
C LYS A 137 11.21 14.57 18.44
N ALA A 138 11.81 13.81 19.34
CA ALA A 138 11.40 12.42 19.55
C ALA A 138 9.96 12.41 20.10
N MET A 139 9.11 11.59 19.50
CA MET A 139 7.75 11.36 19.96
C MET A 139 7.57 9.87 20.20
N THR A 140 7.06 9.54 21.38
CA THR A 140 6.65 8.17 21.70
C THR A 140 5.35 7.88 20.96
N GLN A 141 5.34 6.78 20.21
CA GLN A 141 4.16 6.31 19.49
C GLN A 141 3.95 4.82 19.78
N LEU A 142 2.68 4.41 19.79
CA LEU A 142 2.33 2.99 19.86
C LEU A 142 2.58 2.37 18.48
N ARG A 143 3.20 1.19 18.47
CA ARG A 143 3.33 0.37 17.27
C ARG A 143 2.47 -0.88 17.43
N PRO A 144 1.57 -1.17 16.47
CA PRO A 144 0.81 -2.41 16.51
C PRO A 144 1.77 -3.61 16.46
N LEU A 145 1.57 -4.57 17.36
CA LEU A 145 2.35 -5.81 17.38
C LEU A 145 1.91 -6.81 16.30
N HIS A 146 0.81 -6.51 15.60
CA HIS A 146 0.23 -7.35 14.55
C HIS A 146 0.01 -8.82 14.96
N TRP A 147 -0.29 -9.06 16.24
CA TRP A 147 -0.62 -10.37 16.75
C TRP A 147 -1.85 -10.95 16.03
N THR A 148 -1.76 -12.22 15.69
CA THR A 148 -2.88 -13.03 15.23
C THR A 148 -3.88 -13.25 16.37
N ASP A 149 -5.10 -13.67 16.04
CA ASP A 149 -6.13 -13.91 17.06
C ASP A 149 -5.73 -14.97 18.12
N PRO A 150 -5.05 -16.09 17.75
CA PRO A 150 -4.49 -17.02 18.75
C PRO A 150 -3.43 -16.38 19.65
N GLU A 151 -2.59 -15.50 19.10
CA GLU A 151 -1.56 -14.81 19.89
C GLU A 151 -2.15 -13.79 20.86
N LYS A 152 -3.25 -13.12 20.50
CA LYS A 152 -4.00 -12.27 21.42
C LYS A 152 -4.69 -13.07 22.54
N ALA A 153 -5.03 -14.34 22.29
CA ALA A 153 -5.68 -15.18 23.30
C ALA A 153 -4.71 -15.74 24.35
N ASP A 154 -3.38 -15.72 24.10
CA ASP A 154 -2.39 -16.24 25.04
C ASP A 154 -2.00 -15.17 26.09
N PRO A 155 -2.43 -15.29 27.36
CA PRO A 155 -2.16 -14.29 28.39
C PRO A 155 -0.66 -14.14 28.68
N ARG A 156 0.17 -15.15 28.39
CA ARG A 156 1.62 -15.12 28.63
C ARG A 156 2.37 -14.17 27.71
N ARG A 157 1.75 -13.75 26.60
CA ARG A 157 2.34 -12.79 25.66
C ARG A 157 2.23 -11.35 26.13
N TYR A 158 1.37 -11.09 27.12
CA TYR A 158 1.19 -9.76 27.68
C TYR A 158 2.26 -9.50 28.75
N ALA A 159 2.99 -8.40 28.58
CA ALA A 159 4.03 -7.96 29.51
C ALA A 159 3.79 -6.51 29.95
N PRO A 160 4.30 -6.10 31.13
CA PRO A 160 4.28 -4.71 31.55
C PRO A 160 4.87 -3.78 30.48
N GLY A 161 4.21 -2.65 30.24
CA GLY A 161 4.60 -1.68 29.20
C GLY A 161 3.85 -1.83 27.87
N LEU A 162 3.11 -2.92 27.67
CA LEU A 162 2.17 -3.01 26.54
C LEU A 162 0.92 -2.18 26.79
N VAL A 163 0.35 -1.64 25.71
CA VAL A 163 -0.90 -0.88 25.74
C VAL A 163 -1.96 -1.65 24.96
N ILE A 164 -3.10 -1.89 25.59
CA ILE A 164 -4.28 -2.48 24.96
C ILE A 164 -5.21 -1.34 24.54
N GLN A 165 -5.53 -1.28 23.26
CA GLN A 165 -6.51 -0.36 22.72
C GLN A 165 -7.68 -1.17 22.15
N THR A 166 -8.89 -0.94 22.67
CA THR A 166 -10.10 -1.55 22.12
C THR A 166 -10.64 -0.69 20.99
N THR A 167 -11.14 -1.32 19.94
CA THR A 167 -11.79 -0.65 18.78
C THR A 167 -13.30 -0.49 18.96
N GLN A 168 -13.85 -1.04 20.04
CA GLN A 168 -15.25 -0.92 20.43
C GLN A 168 -15.34 -0.50 21.90
N ASN A 169 -16.43 0.18 22.25
CA ASN A 169 -16.77 0.48 23.63
C ASN A 169 -16.99 -0.84 24.36
N LEU A 170 -16.23 -1.05 25.43
CA LEU A 170 -16.53 -2.14 26.35
C LEU A 170 -17.82 -1.75 27.10
N PRO A 171 -18.76 -2.70 27.32
CA PRO A 171 -19.85 -2.48 28.24
C PRO A 171 -19.26 -2.08 29.61
N THR A 172 -19.75 -0.99 30.19
CA THR A 172 -19.49 -0.60 31.59
C THR A 172 -20.07 -1.61 32.56
#